data_AF-K9W1I9-F1
#
_entry.id   AF-K9W1I9-F1
#
_cell.length_a   1.000
_cell.length_b   1.000
_cell.length_c   1.000
_cell.angle_alpha   90.00
_cell.angle_beta   90.00
_cell.angle_gamma   90.00
#
_symmetry.space_group_name_H-M   'P 1'
#
loop_
_entity.id
_entity.type
_entity.pdbx_description
1 polymer ?
#
loop_
_entity_poly.entity_id
_entity_poly.type
_entity_poly.pdbx_seq_one_letter_code
_entity_poly.pdbx_strand_id
1 'polypeptide(L)'
;MAKKLTAFIDPRTLKPTLSDISQAVKKPAEKLSTPTDKQWKWATIFYAVIEGEGAIFGSYRRLSVWVEAVINLLNSCNDWQTLEEIIASTEAELEHYRYRDEHKQQLQEVLTLAATRLQELKQKAAGLIKAWNWARGWEAILRACGNEESLNIAVQLYKAQRQQFSDYPDAIANVIHSGKQHRQHLRSSINSLI
;
A
#
# COMPACT_ATOMS: atom_id res chain seq x y z
N MET A 1 -0.18 11.90 -14.84
CA MET A 1 -1.34 12.56 -14.20
C MET A 1 -1.68 11.74 -12.96
N ALA A 2 -1.62 12.32 -11.76
CA ALA A 2 -1.95 11.58 -10.54
C ALA A 2 -3.41 11.09 -10.61
N LYS A 3 -3.68 9.89 -10.07
CA LYS A 3 -5.06 9.41 -9.95
C LYS A 3 -5.82 10.35 -9.00
N LYS A 4 -7.14 10.45 -9.18
CA LYS A 4 -7.97 11.19 -8.21
C LYS A 4 -8.18 10.33 -6.97
N LEU A 5 -8.31 10.92 -5.79
CA LEU A 5 -8.65 10.18 -4.56
C LEU A 5 -9.96 9.39 -4.67
N THR A 6 -10.87 9.80 -5.55
CA THR A 6 -12.09 9.06 -5.88
C THR A 6 -11.86 7.71 -6.57
N ALA A 7 -10.64 7.45 -7.05
CA ALA A 7 -10.26 6.13 -7.55
C ALA A 7 -10.00 5.13 -6.39
N PHE A 8 -9.77 5.63 -5.18
CA PHE A 8 -9.44 4.83 -4.00
C PHE A 8 -10.56 4.86 -2.94
N ILE A 9 -11.32 5.95 -2.89
CA ILE A 9 -12.42 6.14 -1.94
C ILE A 9 -13.69 6.37 -2.76
N ASP A 10 -14.68 5.50 -2.57
CA ASP A 10 -16.01 5.72 -3.14
C ASP A 10 -16.79 6.71 -2.26
N PRO A 11 -17.10 7.94 -2.71
CA PRO A 11 -17.83 8.89 -1.90
C PRO A 11 -19.23 8.39 -1.51
N ARG A 12 -19.81 7.44 -2.26
CA ARG A 12 -21.13 6.86 -2.00
C ARG A 12 -21.16 5.98 -0.76
N THR A 13 -20.01 5.48 -0.31
CA THR A 13 -19.93 4.64 0.90
C THR A 13 -19.77 5.45 2.17
N LEU A 14 -19.57 6.77 2.05
CA LEU A 14 -19.45 7.66 3.20
C LEU A 14 -20.82 7.87 3.84
N LYS A 15 -20.83 7.94 5.17
CA LYS A 15 -22.03 8.17 5.97
C LYS A 15 -21.91 9.50 6.71
N PRO A 16 -22.05 10.64 6.01
CA PRO A 16 -21.96 11.94 6.66
C PRO A 16 -23.14 12.16 7.60
N THR A 17 -22.90 12.80 8.73
CA THR A 17 -23.94 13.22 9.66
C THR A 17 -24.55 14.56 9.26
N LEU A 18 -25.73 14.89 9.78
CA LEU A 18 -26.30 16.24 9.60
C LEU A 18 -25.39 17.34 10.16
N SER A 19 -24.61 17.04 11.21
CA SER A 19 -23.61 17.95 11.75
C SER A 19 -22.50 18.24 10.74
N ASP A 20 -21.98 17.20 10.07
CA ASP A 20 -20.94 17.36 9.06
C ASP A 20 -21.42 18.22 7.88
N ILE A 21 -22.66 17.95 7.44
CA ILE A 21 -23.30 18.71 6.36
C ILE A 21 -23.52 20.17 6.79
N SER A 22 -24.08 20.39 7.99
CA SER A 22 -24.30 21.70 8.61
C SER A 22 -23.03 22.54 8.64
N GLN A 23 -21.94 21.97 9.14
CA GLN A 23 -20.64 22.64 9.15
C GLN A 23 -20.14 22.95 7.74
N ALA A 24 -20.28 22.01 6.79
CA ALA A 24 -19.82 22.20 5.43
C ALA A 24 -20.60 23.31 4.69
N VAL A 25 -21.93 23.37 4.85
CA VAL A 25 -22.77 24.38 4.20
C VAL A 25 -22.95 25.68 5.00
N LYS A 26 -22.44 25.72 6.24
CA LYS A 26 -22.57 26.84 7.19
C LYS A 26 -24.04 27.20 7.49
N LYS A 27 -24.87 26.19 7.72
CA LYS A 27 -26.31 26.35 8.05
C LYS A 27 -26.65 25.48 9.26
N PRO A 28 -27.52 25.94 10.18
CA PRO A 28 -27.91 25.15 11.35
C PRO A 28 -28.49 23.79 10.94
N ALA A 29 -28.17 22.75 11.71
CA ALA A 29 -28.62 21.39 11.39
C ALA A 29 -30.14 21.26 11.42
N GLU A 30 -30.84 22.06 12.24
CA GLU A 30 -32.31 22.02 12.32
C GLU A 30 -32.99 22.54 11.05
N LYS A 31 -32.28 23.34 10.24
CA LYS A 31 -32.78 23.83 8.95
C LYS A 31 -32.52 22.84 7.81
N LEU A 32 -31.78 21.78 8.07
CA LEU A 32 -31.46 20.76 7.08
C LEU A 32 -32.46 19.62 7.20
N SER A 33 -33.09 19.27 6.09
CA SER A 33 -33.84 18.01 6.04
C SER A 33 -32.90 16.86 5.71
N THR A 34 -33.15 15.67 6.27
CA THR A 34 -32.43 14.45 5.90
C THR A 34 -32.59 14.19 4.40
N PRO A 35 -31.49 14.10 3.63
CA PRO A 35 -31.58 13.72 2.23
C PRO A 35 -32.12 12.30 2.16
N THR A 36 -33.30 12.10 1.58
CA THR A 36 -33.80 10.75 1.28
C THR A 36 -32.84 10.07 0.31
N ASP A 37 -32.71 8.74 0.37
CA ASP A 37 -31.75 7.95 -0.44
C ASP A 37 -31.82 8.27 -1.95
N LYS A 38 -32.95 8.79 -2.44
CA LYS A 38 -33.19 9.17 -3.83
C LYS A 38 -32.58 10.52 -4.25
N GLN A 39 -32.07 11.34 -3.32
CA GLN A 39 -31.55 12.68 -3.60
C GLN A 39 -30.01 12.77 -3.64
N TRP A 40 -29.30 11.66 -3.42
CA TRP A 40 -27.85 11.62 -3.43
C TRP A 40 -27.29 11.47 -4.86
N LYS A 41 -26.58 12.48 -5.39
CA LYS A 41 -25.78 12.39 -6.64
C LYS A 41 -24.29 12.57 -6.36
N TRP A 42 -23.59 11.48 -6.07
CA TRP A 42 -22.19 11.42 -5.63
C TRP A 42 -21.14 11.23 -6.75
N ALA A 43 -20.95 12.20 -7.64
CA ALA A 43 -19.75 12.16 -8.51
C ALA A 43 -18.59 12.97 -7.89
N THR A 44 -18.90 14.18 -7.44
CA THR A 44 -17.92 15.16 -6.89
C THR A 44 -18.53 16.10 -5.85
N ILE A 45 -19.86 16.09 -5.74
CA ILE A 45 -20.67 17.02 -4.97
C ILE A 45 -21.76 16.25 -4.24
N PHE A 46 -22.24 16.79 -3.13
CA PHE A 46 -23.44 16.35 -2.42
C PHE A 46 -24.51 17.44 -2.49
N TYR A 47 -25.75 17.06 -2.21
CA TYR A 47 -26.93 17.92 -2.24
C TYR A 47 -27.54 17.98 -0.83
N ALA A 48 -27.77 19.19 -0.32
CA ALA A 48 -28.38 19.44 0.98
C ALA A 48 -29.61 20.33 0.82
N VAL A 49 -30.76 19.89 1.30
CA VAL A 49 -32.02 20.66 1.27
C VAL A 49 -32.10 21.51 2.53
N ILE A 50 -32.45 22.78 2.34
CA ILE A 50 -32.66 23.77 3.39
C ILE A 50 -34.13 24.18 3.39
N GLU A 51 -34.81 23.92 4.49
CA GLU A 51 -36.23 24.27 4.64
C GLU A 51 -36.45 25.78 4.40
N GLY A 52 -37.40 26.09 3.52
CA GLY A 52 -37.76 27.47 3.16
C GLY A 52 -36.76 28.22 2.26
N GLU A 53 -35.54 27.70 2.04
CA GLU A 53 -34.49 28.35 1.25
C GLU A 53 -34.10 27.58 -0.03
N GLY A 54 -34.61 26.36 -0.21
CA GLY A 54 -34.33 25.53 -1.38
C GLY A 54 -33.22 24.52 -1.09
N ALA A 55 -32.20 24.43 -1.95
CA ALA A 55 -31.13 23.45 -1.75
C ALA A 55 -29.75 23.96 -2.18
N ILE A 56 -28.72 23.43 -1.52
CA ILE A 56 -27.32 23.76 -1.70
C ILE A 56 -26.57 22.54 -2.21
N PHE A 57 -25.71 22.76 -3.20
CA PHE A 57 -24.71 21.79 -3.63
C PHE A 57 -23.38 22.07 -2.93
N GLY A 58 -22.81 21.05 -2.30
CA GLY A 58 -21.51 21.13 -1.60
C GLY A 58 -20.52 20.11 -2.15
N SER A 59 -19.23 20.32 -1.93
CA SER A 59 -18.21 19.30 -2.24
C SER A 59 -18.04 18.38 -1.05
N TYR A 60 -18.07 17.06 -1.25
CA TYR A 60 -17.87 16.10 -0.17
C TYR A 60 -16.49 16.24 0.49
N ARG A 61 -15.52 16.84 -0.20
CA ARG A 61 -14.17 17.13 0.34
C ARG A 61 -14.20 18.05 1.55
N ARG A 62 -15.31 18.77 1.74
CA ARG A 62 -15.54 19.65 2.90
C ARG A 62 -16.05 18.90 4.12
N LEU A 63 -16.44 17.63 3.97
CA LEU A 63 -16.95 16.79 5.04
C LEU A 63 -15.79 16.17 5.82
N SER A 64 -15.91 16.11 7.15
CA SER A 64 -15.00 15.39 8.06
C SER A 64 -14.81 13.93 7.64
N VAL A 65 -15.90 13.23 7.31
CA VAL A 65 -15.88 11.82 6.89
C VAL A 65 -15.03 11.54 5.64
N TRP A 66 -14.85 12.54 4.76
CA TRP A 66 -13.92 12.41 3.62
C TRP A 66 -12.49 12.42 4.11
N VAL A 67 -12.14 13.36 4.99
CA VAL A 67 -10.81 13.49 5.57
C VAL A 67 -10.45 12.23 6.36
N GLU A 68 -11.38 11.72 7.17
CA GLU A 68 -11.21 10.45 7.89
C GLU A 68 -10.97 9.27 6.95
N ALA A 69 -11.72 9.19 5.84
CA ALA A 69 -11.51 8.13 4.85
C ALA A 69 -10.13 8.21 4.19
N VAL A 70 -9.65 9.42 3.87
CA VAL A 70 -8.28 9.63 3.33
C VAL A 70 -7.22 9.24 4.35
N ILE A 71 -7.39 9.64 5.62
CA ILE A 71 -6.48 9.27 6.71
C ILE A 71 -6.44 7.76 6.90
N ASN A 72 -7.60 7.11 6.94
CA ASN A 72 -7.69 5.65 7.08
C ASN A 72 -7.02 4.93 5.91
N LEU A 73 -7.21 5.43 4.69
CA LEU A 73 -6.57 4.89 3.49
C LEU A 73 -5.04 5.02 3.57
N LEU A 74 -4.55 6.23 3.92
CA LEU A 74 -3.13 6.48 4.13
C LEU A 74 -2.56 5.61 5.25
N ASN A 75 -3.30 5.34 6.32
CA ASN A 75 -2.81 4.54 7.45
C ASN A 75 -2.86 3.04 7.20
N SER A 76 -3.78 2.53 6.39
CA SER A 76 -3.98 1.08 6.19
C SER A 76 -3.25 0.51 4.96
N CYS A 77 -2.77 1.35 4.04
CA CYS A 77 -2.14 0.88 2.80
C CYS A 77 -0.72 0.32 3.03
N ASN A 78 -0.57 -1.00 2.89
CA ASN A 78 0.70 -1.71 3.06
C ASN A 78 1.45 -1.98 1.74
N ASP A 79 0.83 -1.73 0.59
CA ASP A 79 1.49 -1.80 -0.70
C ASP A 79 2.20 -0.47 -1.00
N TRP A 80 3.49 -0.52 -1.31
CA TRP A 80 4.31 0.69 -1.47
C TRP A 80 3.94 1.47 -2.74
N GLN A 81 3.55 0.79 -3.82
CA GLN A 81 3.18 1.44 -5.08
C GLN A 81 1.87 2.20 -4.90
N THR A 82 0.87 1.52 -4.33
CA THR A 82 -0.44 2.09 -4.04
C THR A 82 -0.32 3.23 -3.03
N LEU A 83 0.51 3.08 -1.98
CA LEU A 83 0.73 4.16 -1.00
C LEU A 83 1.37 5.40 -1.64
N GLU A 84 2.35 5.22 -2.52
CA GLU A 84 2.96 6.32 -3.27
C GLU A 84 1.92 7.06 -4.13
N GLU A 85 1.05 6.32 -4.82
CA GLU A 85 -0.04 6.92 -5.61
C GLU A 85 -1.02 7.69 -4.71
N ILE A 86 -1.40 7.15 -3.56
CA ILE A 86 -2.32 7.81 -2.61
C ILE A 86 -1.70 9.09 -2.05
N ILE A 87 -0.42 9.06 -1.66
CA ILE A 87 0.31 10.25 -1.17
C ILE A 87 0.28 11.34 -2.24
N ALA A 88 0.74 11.04 -3.46
CA ALA A 88 0.76 12.01 -4.55
C ALA A 88 -0.64 12.55 -4.89
N SER A 89 -1.66 11.69 -4.85
CA SER A 89 -3.05 12.08 -5.08
C SER A 89 -3.57 13.01 -3.99
N THR A 90 -3.18 12.78 -2.74
CA THR A 90 -3.58 13.60 -1.59
C THR A 90 -2.88 14.95 -1.60
N GLU A 91 -1.58 14.98 -1.90
CA GLU A 91 -0.81 16.23 -2.04
C GLU A 91 -1.39 17.12 -3.15
N ALA A 92 -1.63 16.53 -4.32
CA ALA A 92 -2.28 17.24 -5.43
C ALA A 92 -3.67 17.76 -5.03
N GLU A 93 -4.44 16.98 -4.25
CA GLU A 93 -5.76 17.42 -3.78
C GLU A 93 -5.66 18.58 -2.78
N LEU A 94 -4.69 18.57 -1.86
CA LEU A 94 -4.45 19.67 -0.92
C LEU A 94 -4.00 20.96 -1.60
N GLU A 95 -3.29 20.86 -2.73
CA GLU A 95 -2.88 22.01 -3.53
C GLU A 95 -4.05 22.62 -4.32
N HIS A 96 -4.89 21.77 -4.91
CA HIS A 96 -5.95 22.21 -5.83
C HIS A 96 -7.24 22.63 -5.12
N TYR A 97 -7.55 22.06 -3.95
CA TYR A 97 -8.82 22.29 -3.27
C TYR A 97 -8.67 23.06 -1.96
N ARG A 98 -9.65 23.91 -1.68
CA ARG A 98 -9.72 24.68 -0.43
C ARG A 98 -10.28 23.82 0.69
N TYR A 99 -9.38 23.19 1.43
CA TYR A 99 -9.66 22.54 2.71
C TYR A 99 -9.82 23.57 3.84
N ARG A 100 -10.52 23.18 4.92
CA ARG A 100 -10.43 23.90 6.20
C ARG A 100 -9.02 23.75 6.76
N ASP A 101 -8.51 24.77 7.45
CA ASP A 101 -7.13 24.75 7.98
C ASP A 101 -6.89 23.55 8.90
N GLU A 102 -7.86 23.23 9.76
CA GLU A 102 -7.83 22.05 10.65
C GLU A 102 -7.67 20.74 9.86
N HIS A 103 -8.49 20.54 8.82
CA HIS A 103 -8.41 19.34 7.97
C HIS A 103 -7.10 19.27 7.18
N LYS A 104 -6.63 20.43 6.71
CA LYS A 104 -5.37 20.54 5.97
C LYS A 104 -4.20 20.13 6.87
N GLN A 105 -4.16 20.65 8.10
CA GLN A 105 -3.13 20.31 9.08
C GLN A 105 -3.16 18.82 9.41
N GLN A 106 -4.34 18.25 9.70
CA GLN A 106 -4.49 16.81 9.95
C GLN A 106 -3.95 15.95 8.80
N LEU A 107 -4.28 16.29 7.55
CA LEU A 107 -3.80 15.55 6.39
C LEU A 107 -2.29 15.72 6.19
N GLN A 108 -1.72 16.89 6.45
CA GLN A 108 -0.27 17.12 6.37
C GLN A 108 0.53 16.30 7.38
N GLU A 109 0.03 16.19 8.61
CA GLU A 109 0.63 15.35 9.65
C GLU A 109 0.65 13.87 9.22
N VAL A 110 -0.49 13.37 8.73
CA VAL A 110 -0.61 11.98 8.26
C VAL A 110 0.23 11.72 7.01
N LEU A 111 0.32 12.69 6.08
CA LEU A 111 1.19 12.57 4.90
C LEU A 111 2.66 12.44 5.27
N THR A 112 3.11 13.19 6.28
CA THR A 112 4.50 13.10 6.78
C THR A 112 4.79 11.68 7.28
N LEU A 113 3.90 11.11 8.09
CA LEU A 113 4.03 9.74 8.59
C LEU A 113 3.97 8.70 7.45
N ALA A 114 3.05 8.89 6.49
CA ALA A 114 2.91 8.03 5.33
C ALA A 114 4.16 8.04 4.44
N ALA A 115 4.81 9.19 4.27
CA ALA A 115 6.05 9.33 3.51
C ALA A 115 7.20 8.56 4.16
N THR A 116 7.36 8.63 5.49
CA THR A 116 8.34 7.82 6.22
C THR A 116 8.08 6.32 6.01
N ARG A 117 6.83 5.89 6.18
CA ARG A 117 6.47 4.48 5.98
C ARG A 117 6.68 4.01 4.54
N LEU A 118 6.44 4.88 3.55
CA LEU A 118 6.70 4.57 2.15
C LEU A 118 8.19 4.22 1.94
N GLN A 119 9.12 4.96 2.56
CA GLN A 119 10.54 4.65 2.47
C GLN A 119 10.87 3.29 3.08
N GLU A 120 10.31 2.97 4.25
CA GLU A 120 10.50 1.66 4.88
C GLU A 120 9.97 0.52 4.01
N LEU A 121 8.78 0.68 3.41
CA LEU A 121 8.21 -0.34 2.52
C LEU A 121 9.04 -0.51 1.25
N LYS A 122 9.55 0.57 0.65
CA LYS A 122 10.45 0.52 -0.51
C LYS A 122 11.76 -0.19 -0.17
N GLN A 123 12.34 0.09 1.00
CA GLN A 123 13.57 -0.57 1.46
C GLN A 123 13.34 -2.07 1.69
N LYS A 124 12.23 -2.45 2.34
CA LYS A 124 11.85 -3.87 2.52
C LYS A 124 11.67 -4.57 1.18
N ALA A 125 10.98 -3.95 0.23
CA ALA A 125 10.78 -4.51 -1.11
C ALA A 125 12.12 -4.68 -1.86
N ALA A 126 13.00 -3.67 -1.82
CA ALA A 126 14.32 -3.76 -2.43
C ALA A 126 15.20 -4.85 -1.80
N GLY A 127 15.15 -4.97 -0.48
CA GLY A 127 15.84 -6.03 0.26
C GLY A 127 15.35 -7.43 -0.12
N LEU A 128 14.03 -7.61 -0.26
CA LEU A 128 13.43 -8.86 -0.72
C LEU A 128 13.88 -9.22 -2.15
N ILE A 129 13.89 -8.26 -3.08
CA ILE A 129 14.39 -8.47 -4.45
C ILE A 129 15.85 -8.90 -4.44
N LYS A 130 16.68 -8.22 -3.64
CA LYS A 130 18.11 -8.54 -3.49
C LYS A 130 18.31 -9.96 -2.95
N ALA A 131 17.53 -10.36 -1.93
CA ALA A 131 17.57 -11.70 -1.36
C ALA A 131 17.21 -12.78 -2.39
N TRP A 132 16.17 -12.56 -3.20
CA TRP A 132 15.78 -13.50 -4.25
C TRP A 132 16.80 -13.58 -5.38
N ASN A 133 17.40 -12.46 -5.78
CA ASN A 133 18.47 -12.48 -6.78
C ASN A 133 19.71 -13.23 -6.27
N TRP A 134 20.08 -13.03 -5.01
CA TRP A 134 21.13 -13.81 -4.35
C TRP A 134 20.80 -15.31 -4.34
N ALA A 135 19.56 -15.68 -3.99
CA ALA A 135 19.13 -17.08 -3.96
C ALA A 135 19.21 -17.74 -5.36
N ARG A 136 18.77 -17.03 -6.42
CA ARG A 136 18.88 -17.50 -7.81
C ARG A 136 20.34 -17.66 -8.25
N GLY A 137 21.21 -16.74 -7.85
CA GLY A 137 22.65 -16.86 -8.11
C GLY A 137 23.23 -18.13 -7.52
N TRP A 138 22.87 -18.45 -6.27
CA TRP A 138 23.28 -19.70 -5.63
C TRP A 138 22.69 -20.94 -6.29
N GLU A 139 21.43 -20.92 -6.70
CA GLU A 139 20.80 -22.02 -7.43
C GLU A 139 21.59 -22.36 -8.71
N ALA A 140 22.02 -21.35 -9.46
CA ALA A 140 22.85 -21.54 -10.65
C ALA A 140 24.23 -22.16 -10.32
N ILE A 141 24.90 -21.65 -9.28
CA ILE A 141 26.20 -22.19 -8.81
C ILE A 141 26.04 -23.66 -8.41
N LEU A 142 25.03 -23.98 -7.60
CA LEU A 142 24.79 -25.34 -7.10
C LEU A 142 24.52 -26.31 -8.25
N ARG A 143 23.72 -25.92 -9.24
CA ARG A 143 23.44 -26.74 -10.43
C ARG A 143 24.67 -26.96 -11.32
N ALA A 144 25.59 -26.00 -11.36
CA ALA A 144 26.82 -26.10 -12.13
C ALA A 144 27.87 -27.06 -11.49
N CYS A 145 27.69 -27.46 -10.23
CA CYS A 145 28.57 -28.43 -9.59
C CYS A 145 28.44 -29.81 -10.25
N GLY A 146 29.52 -30.29 -10.89
CA GLY A 146 29.53 -31.56 -11.61
C GLY A 146 29.73 -32.80 -10.73
N ASN A 147 30.10 -32.64 -9.46
CA ASN A 147 30.37 -33.75 -8.54
C ASN A 147 30.12 -33.36 -7.06
N GLU A 148 30.19 -34.33 -6.15
CA GLU A 148 29.96 -34.08 -4.72
C GLU A 148 30.99 -33.14 -4.08
N GLU A 149 32.25 -33.17 -4.53
CA GLU A 149 33.32 -32.33 -3.99
C GLU A 149 33.07 -30.84 -4.27
N SER A 150 32.84 -30.49 -5.54
CA SER A 150 32.49 -29.12 -5.95
C SER A 150 31.22 -28.63 -5.25
N LEU A 151 30.22 -29.50 -5.08
CA LEU A 151 29.00 -29.18 -4.34
C LEU A 151 29.27 -28.91 -2.85
N ASN A 152 30.14 -29.70 -2.21
CA ASN A 152 30.49 -29.48 -0.80
C ASN A 152 31.22 -28.14 -0.60
N ILE A 153 32.12 -27.77 -1.51
CA ILE A 153 32.79 -26.45 -1.49
C ILE A 153 31.75 -25.33 -1.61
N ALA A 154 30.84 -25.41 -2.58
CA ALA A 154 29.78 -24.43 -2.76
C ALA A 154 28.90 -24.27 -1.51
N VAL A 155 28.55 -25.39 -0.84
CA VAL A 155 27.77 -25.36 0.40
C VAL A 155 28.51 -24.67 1.55
N GLN A 156 29.83 -24.81 1.66
CA GLN A 156 30.61 -24.10 2.68
C GLN A 156 30.63 -22.59 2.43
N LEU A 157 30.85 -22.18 1.18
CA LEU A 157 30.80 -20.77 0.79
C LEU A 157 29.40 -20.16 1.04
N TYR A 158 28.34 -20.90 0.72
CA TYR A 158 26.97 -20.53 1.03
C TYR A 158 26.75 -20.30 2.53
N LYS A 159 27.23 -21.22 3.38
CA LYS A 159 27.10 -21.10 4.85
C LYS A 159 27.76 -19.84 5.39
N ALA A 160 28.88 -19.41 4.81
CA ALA A 160 29.56 -18.18 5.21
C ALA A 160 28.78 -16.92 4.82
N GLN A 161 28.02 -16.94 3.71
CA GLN A 161 27.31 -15.75 3.21
C GLN A 161 25.86 -15.63 3.69
N ARG A 162 25.19 -16.75 4.03
CA ARG A 162 23.74 -16.75 4.32
C ARG A 162 23.31 -15.82 5.45
N GLN A 163 24.21 -15.47 6.38
CA GLN A 163 23.92 -14.55 7.48
C GLN A 163 23.55 -13.14 6.98
N GLN A 164 24.04 -12.73 5.80
CA GLN A 164 23.70 -11.44 5.19
C GLN A 164 22.23 -11.31 4.79
N PHE A 165 21.51 -12.44 4.71
CA PHE A 165 20.11 -12.51 4.31
C PHE A 165 19.24 -13.20 5.38
N SER A 166 19.65 -13.14 6.65
CA SER A 166 18.93 -13.78 7.77
C SER A 166 17.47 -13.35 7.89
N ASP A 167 17.15 -12.12 7.49
CA ASP A 167 15.80 -11.55 7.51
C ASP A 167 14.89 -12.11 6.40
N TYR A 168 15.44 -12.93 5.50
CA TYR A 168 14.75 -13.51 4.34
C TYR A 168 14.82 -15.05 4.37
N PRO A 169 14.17 -15.71 5.35
CA PRO A 169 14.27 -17.16 5.55
C PRO A 169 13.79 -17.97 4.34
N ASP A 170 12.81 -17.47 3.58
CA ASP A 170 12.30 -18.15 2.39
C ASP A 170 13.34 -18.24 1.27
N ALA A 171 14.08 -17.15 1.04
CA ALA A 171 15.17 -17.13 0.06
C ALA A 171 16.29 -18.10 0.46
N ILE A 172 16.64 -18.14 1.75
CA ILE A 172 17.59 -19.10 2.33
C ILE A 172 17.09 -20.54 2.14
N ALA A 173 15.83 -20.81 2.47
CA ALA A 173 15.21 -22.11 2.35
C ALA A 173 15.22 -22.62 0.91
N ASN A 174 14.96 -21.73 -0.07
CA ASN A 174 15.03 -22.07 -1.49
C ASN A 174 16.43 -22.55 -1.89
N VAL A 175 17.50 -21.86 -1.47
CA VAL A 175 18.89 -22.29 -1.77
C VAL A 175 19.20 -23.65 -1.15
N ILE A 176 18.79 -23.86 0.11
CA ILE A 176 18.98 -25.15 0.80
C ILE A 176 18.23 -26.27 0.05
N HIS A 177 17.00 -26.00 -0.37
CA HIS A 177 16.19 -26.95 -1.11
C HIS A 177 16.84 -27.33 -2.44
N SER A 178 17.25 -26.34 -3.24
CA SER A 178 17.97 -26.55 -4.51
C SER A 178 19.25 -27.37 -4.33
N GLY A 179 20.03 -27.09 -3.28
CA GLY A 179 21.24 -27.85 -2.96
C GLY A 179 20.96 -29.30 -2.58
N LYS A 180 19.88 -29.57 -1.84
CA LYS A 180 19.45 -30.93 -1.49
C LYS A 180 19.00 -31.71 -2.73
N GLN A 181 18.19 -31.09 -3.59
CA GLN A 181 17.73 -31.70 -4.84
C GLN A 181 18.90 -32.06 -5.77
N HIS A 182 19.84 -31.13 -5.98
CA HIS A 182 21.00 -31.39 -6.84
C HIS A 182 21.90 -32.50 -6.29
N ARG A 183 22.09 -32.56 -4.97
CA ARG A 183 22.83 -33.65 -4.32
C ARG A 183 22.18 -35.02 -4.58
N GLN A 184 20.85 -35.09 -4.50
CA GLN A 184 20.12 -36.33 -4.79
C GLN A 184 20.34 -36.76 -6.25
N HIS A 185 20.27 -35.81 -7.19
CA HIS A 185 20.51 -36.05 -8.61
C HIS A 185 21.92 -36.61 -8.88
N LEU A 186 22.97 -35.97 -8.34
CA LEU A 186 24.35 -36.45 -8.51
C LEU A 186 24.54 -37.89 -8.00
N ARG A 187 23.91 -38.24 -6.88
CA ARG A 187 23.98 -39.60 -6.31
C ARG A 187 23.24 -40.62 -7.16
N SER A 188 22.07 -40.29 -7.68
CA SER A 188 21.34 -41.19 -8.58
C SER A 188 22.08 -41.43 -9.89
N SER A 189 22.72 -40.39 -10.46
CA SER A 189 23.47 -40.52 -11.72
C SER A 189 24.71 -41.40 -11.58
N ILE A 190 25.35 -41.44 -10.41
CA ILE A 190 26.49 -42.33 -10.14
C ILE A 190 26.02 -43.78 -10.03
N ASN A 191 24.91 -44.03 -9.34
CA ASN A 191 24.37 -45.38 -9.16
C ASN A 191 23.80 -46.00 -10.45
N SER A 192 23.43 -45.19 -11.46
CA SER A 192 22.97 -45.69 -12.76
C SER A 192 24.08 -46.13 -13.72
N LEU A 193 25.35 -45.89 -13.36
CA LEU A 193 26.52 -46.21 -14.19
C LEU A 193 27.28 -47.46 -13.68
N ILE A 194 26.82 -48.08 -12.60
CA ILE A 194 27.35 -49.30 -11.98
C ILE A 194 26.37 -50.44 -12.24
#